data_AF-A0A562PNU4-F1
#
_entry.id   AF-A0A562PNU4-F1
#
_cell.length_a   1.000
_cell.length_b   1.000
_cell.length_c   1.000
_cell.angle_alpha   90.00
_cell.angle_beta   90.00
_cell.angle_gamma   90.00
#
_symmetry.space_group_name_H-M   'P 1'
#
loop_
_entity.id
_entity.type
_entity.pdbx_description
1 polymer ?
#
loop_
_entity_poly.entity_id
_entity_poly.type
_entity_poly.pdbx_seq_one_letter_code
_entity_poly.pdbx_strand_id
1 'polypeptide(L)'
;MNQTLGCELADSESDDKGAELIGYKGRTVRDKLDEVISVKDYGAKGDGITDDTTAIQAALNIGKAVFFPEGDYRVTAGLALPDGHVCITGAGPRKSRLLVNHTSTVISYTSTHRRRQAVFKDFSFVAVNAGSTLALNVVFPVTTGLDQIQLIVENVSVSIESGGVWAQGGIRCENVTNSIFSKFVMTGTYATTQYGISLEGQCLNSTISQSRSTFCKMA
;
A
#
# COMPACT_ATOMS: atom_id res chain seq x y z
N MET A 1 -8.40 -10.44 17.22
CA MET A 1 -7.57 -9.33 17.74
C MET A 1 -7.46 -8.28 16.64
N ASN A 2 -7.66 -7.03 17.03
CA ASN A 2 -8.25 -5.94 16.26
C ASN A 2 -7.27 -5.31 15.26
N GLN A 3 -7.72 -5.08 14.02
CA GLN A 3 -6.91 -4.60 12.88
C GLN A 3 -6.49 -3.12 12.95
N THR A 4 -6.86 -2.39 14.01
CA THR A 4 -6.84 -0.91 14.02
C THR A 4 -5.58 -0.28 14.61
N LEU A 5 -4.69 -1.04 15.25
CA LEU A 5 -3.59 -0.47 16.05
C LEU A 5 -2.42 0.11 15.23
N GLY A 6 -2.40 -0.05 13.91
CA GLY A 6 -1.28 0.40 13.08
C GLY A 6 -1.32 1.87 12.67
N CYS A 7 -2.48 2.55 12.77
CA CYS A 7 -2.70 3.85 12.14
C CYS A 7 -2.99 5.00 13.11
N GLU A 8 -3.06 4.74 14.43
CA GLU A 8 -3.71 5.61 15.43
C GLU A 8 -2.77 6.62 16.15
N LEU A 9 -1.62 7.00 15.57
CA LEU A 9 -0.61 7.85 16.26
C LEU A 9 -0.31 9.21 15.60
N ALA A 10 -1.22 9.76 14.79
CA ALA A 10 -1.09 11.12 14.27
C ALA A 10 -2.25 12.01 14.76
N ASP A 11 -1.89 13.13 15.39
CA ASP A 11 -2.70 14.32 15.63
C ASP A 11 -3.64 14.33 16.84
N SER A 12 -3.05 14.62 18.01
CA SER A 12 -3.75 15.22 19.13
C SER A 12 -3.63 16.75 19.05
N GLU A 13 -4.70 17.47 18.71
CA GLU A 13 -5.07 18.72 19.40
C GLU A 13 -6.39 19.36 18.90
N SER A 14 -7.09 19.96 19.86
CA SER A 14 -8.19 20.93 19.81
C SER A 14 -9.66 20.44 19.79
N ASP A 15 -10.27 20.70 20.96
CA ASP A 15 -11.55 21.37 21.24
C ASP A 15 -12.87 20.79 20.71
N ASP A 16 -13.65 20.20 21.63
CA ASP A 16 -15.03 20.64 21.84
C ASP A 16 -15.60 20.25 23.21
N LYS A 17 -16.21 21.25 23.86
CA LYS A 17 -16.47 21.39 25.30
C LYS A 17 -17.86 20.88 25.71
N GLY A 18 -18.06 19.56 25.77
CA GLY A 18 -19.32 18.98 26.27
C GLY A 18 -19.27 17.56 26.85
N ALA A 19 -18.09 16.93 26.94
CA ALA A 19 -17.94 15.52 27.34
C ALA A 19 -17.16 15.34 28.66
N GLU A 20 -17.20 16.31 29.57
CA GLU A 20 -16.70 16.12 30.94
C GLU A 20 -17.78 15.42 31.77
N LEU A 21 -17.61 14.13 32.06
CA LEU A 21 -17.90 13.54 33.39
C LEU A 21 -17.53 12.06 33.54
N ILE A 22 -17.13 11.36 32.46
CA ILE A 22 -16.35 10.12 32.54
C ILE A 22 -15.53 10.03 31.25
N GLY A 23 -14.21 9.89 31.37
CA GLY A 23 -13.21 10.03 30.28
C GLY A 23 -13.25 8.97 29.18
N TYR A 24 -14.39 8.78 28.53
CA TYR A 24 -14.50 8.11 27.24
C TYR A 24 -14.94 9.16 26.23
N LYS A 25 -13.98 9.83 25.57
CA LYS A 25 -14.25 10.56 24.32
C LYS A 25 -14.54 9.50 23.27
N GLY A 26 -15.75 8.94 23.35
CA GLY A 26 -16.20 7.83 22.53
C GLY A 26 -16.26 8.28 21.09
N ARG A 27 -15.18 8.04 20.34
CA ARG A 27 -15.15 8.16 18.88
C ARG A 27 -16.34 7.35 18.38
N THR A 28 -17.32 8.03 17.77
CA THR A 28 -18.46 7.34 17.19
C THR A 28 -17.95 6.45 16.05
N VAL A 29 -18.71 5.41 15.69
CA VAL A 29 -18.34 4.56 14.52
C VAL A 29 -18.27 5.40 13.24
N ARG A 30 -18.98 6.54 13.22
CA ARG A 30 -18.92 7.55 12.16
C ARG A 30 -17.58 8.29 12.18
N ASP A 31 -17.10 8.75 13.33
CA ASP A 31 -15.77 9.38 13.45
C ASP A 31 -14.62 8.43 13.08
N LYS A 32 -14.80 7.11 13.29
CA LYS A 32 -13.85 6.07 12.81
C LYS A 32 -13.97 5.78 11.32
N LEU A 33 -15.15 5.97 10.72
CA LEU A 33 -15.39 5.81 9.29
C LEU A 33 -14.92 7.06 8.51
N ASP A 34 -15.08 8.26 9.06
CA ASP A 34 -14.66 9.52 8.44
C ASP A 34 -13.13 9.66 8.36
N GLU A 35 -12.39 8.85 9.13
CA GLU A 35 -10.93 8.74 9.04
C GLU A 35 -10.46 7.84 7.90
N VAL A 36 -11.33 6.96 7.37
CA VAL A 36 -10.99 5.98 6.34
C VAL A 36 -11.82 6.24 5.09
N ILE A 37 -11.15 6.77 4.08
CA ILE A 37 -11.77 7.16 2.82
C ILE A 37 -11.89 5.94 1.90
N SER A 38 -13.09 5.65 1.38
CA SER A 38 -13.21 4.62 0.35
C SER A 38 -12.86 5.16 -1.04
N VAL A 39 -12.15 4.38 -1.84
CA VAL A 39 -11.96 4.69 -3.27
C VAL A 39 -13.29 4.80 -4.03
N LYS A 40 -14.34 4.11 -3.56
CA LYS A 40 -15.68 4.17 -4.17
C LYS A 40 -16.36 5.52 -3.94
N ASP A 41 -16.02 6.23 -2.87
CA ASP A 41 -16.54 7.58 -2.61
C ASP A 41 -16.02 8.60 -3.64
N TYR A 42 -14.91 8.27 -4.32
CA TYR A 42 -14.28 9.07 -5.37
C TYR A 42 -14.69 8.61 -6.78
N GLY A 43 -15.63 7.67 -6.89
CA GLY A 43 -16.16 7.20 -8.16
C GLY A 43 -15.51 5.94 -8.72
N ALA A 44 -14.64 5.26 -7.97
CA ALA A 44 -14.12 3.96 -8.38
C ALA A 44 -15.26 2.92 -8.38
N LYS A 45 -15.40 2.17 -9.46
CA LYS A 45 -16.45 1.15 -9.59
C LYS A 45 -16.00 -0.21 -9.06
N GLY A 46 -14.75 -0.60 -9.33
CA GLY A 46 -14.25 -1.91 -8.95
C GLY A 46 -14.94 -3.06 -9.69
N ASP A 47 -15.34 -2.85 -10.95
CA ASP A 47 -16.06 -3.82 -11.80
C ASP A 47 -15.14 -4.63 -12.75
N GLY A 48 -13.83 -4.37 -12.71
CA GLY A 48 -12.81 -5.01 -13.53
C GLY A 48 -12.71 -4.48 -14.96
N ILE A 49 -13.61 -3.57 -15.38
CA ILE A 49 -13.75 -3.11 -16.76
C ILE A 49 -13.52 -1.60 -16.85
N THR A 50 -14.22 -0.85 -16.00
CA THR A 50 -14.12 0.60 -15.88
C THR A 50 -12.72 0.96 -15.41
N ASP A 51 -12.12 1.95 -16.06
CA ASP A 51 -10.85 2.51 -15.61
C ASP A 51 -11.05 3.35 -14.35
N ASP A 52 -10.58 2.83 -13.22
CA ASP A 52 -10.72 3.44 -11.89
C ASP A 52 -9.52 4.32 -11.52
N THR A 53 -8.54 4.49 -12.42
CA THR A 53 -7.26 5.15 -12.13
C THR A 53 -7.42 6.54 -11.56
N THR A 54 -8.29 7.36 -12.16
CA THR A 54 -8.49 8.76 -11.75
C THR A 54 -9.18 8.89 -10.41
N ALA A 55 -10.18 8.05 -10.14
CA ALA A 55 -10.89 8.00 -8.87
C ALA A 55 -9.96 7.54 -7.74
N ILE A 56 -9.16 6.50 -7.98
CA ILE A 56 -8.19 6.00 -7.00
C ILE A 56 -7.13 7.06 -6.73
N GLN A 57 -6.56 7.68 -7.77
CA GLN A 57 -5.57 8.74 -7.57
C GLN A 57 -6.16 9.92 -6.79
N ALA A 58 -7.42 10.30 -7.02
CA ALA A 58 -8.08 11.34 -6.27
C ALA A 58 -8.24 10.97 -4.77
N ALA A 59 -8.60 9.74 -4.45
CA ALA A 59 -8.66 9.26 -3.08
C ALA A 59 -7.28 9.27 -2.39
N LEU A 60 -6.23 8.82 -3.11
CA LEU A 60 -4.85 8.80 -2.62
C LEU A 60 -4.30 10.21 -2.36
N ASN A 61 -4.67 11.19 -3.19
CA ASN A 61 -4.23 12.58 -3.05
C ASN A 61 -4.71 13.26 -1.77
N ILE A 62 -5.71 12.72 -1.08
CA ILE A 62 -6.18 13.27 0.20
C ILE A 62 -5.14 13.09 1.31
N GLY A 63 -4.19 12.15 1.16
CA GLY A 63 -3.14 11.93 2.16
C GLY A 63 -3.66 11.37 3.49
N LYS A 64 -4.79 10.65 3.47
CA LYS A 64 -5.41 9.97 4.61
C LYS A 64 -5.40 8.46 4.42
N ALA A 65 -5.98 7.72 5.37
CA ALA A 65 -6.20 6.30 5.22
C ALA A 65 -7.20 6.03 4.10
N VAL A 66 -6.77 5.28 3.08
CA VAL A 66 -7.57 4.91 1.91
C VAL A 66 -7.91 3.42 1.98
N PHE A 67 -9.19 3.12 1.87
CA PHE A 67 -9.73 1.77 1.87
C PHE A 67 -10.22 1.36 0.49
N PHE A 68 -9.85 0.15 0.09
CA PHE A 68 -10.28 -0.52 -1.13
C PHE A 68 -11.32 -1.59 -0.76
N PRO A 69 -12.63 -1.33 -0.95
CA PRO A 69 -13.66 -2.36 -0.79
C PRO A 69 -13.43 -3.55 -1.72
N GLU A 70 -14.21 -4.61 -1.52
CA GLU A 70 -14.26 -5.73 -2.46
C GLU A 70 -14.61 -5.23 -3.88
N GLY A 71 -13.81 -5.65 -4.84
CA GLY A 71 -13.87 -5.20 -6.22
C GLY A 71 -12.56 -5.43 -6.98
N ASP A 72 -12.70 -5.41 -8.30
CA ASP A 72 -11.61 -5.48 -9.25
C ASP A 72 -11.38 -4.09 -9.85
N TYR A 73 -10.32 -3.43 -9.41
CA TYR A 73 -10.04 -2.04 -9.78
C TYR A 73 -9.07 -2.02 -10.95
N ARG A 74 -9.56 -1.70 -12.15
CA ARG A 74 -8.69 -1.62 -13.33
C ARG A 74 -7.93 -0.30 -13.33
N VAL A 75 -6.61 -0.39 -13.37
CA VAL A 75 -5.70 0.75 -13.43
C VAL A 75 -4.91 0.74 -14.73
N THR A 76 -4.90 1.88 -15.43
CA THR A 76 -4.26 2.06 -16.75
C THR A 76 -3.10 3.06 -16.69
N ALA A 77 -2.83 3.65 -15.52
CA ALA A 77 -1.61 4.41 -15.26
C ALA A 77 -1.13 4.19 -13.81
N GLY A 78 0.15 4.51 -13.57
CA GLY A 78 0.74 4.43 -12.24
C GLY A 78 0.12 5.43 -11.26
N LEU A 79 -0.02 4.98 -10.02
CA LEU A 79 -0.55 5.74 -8.89
C LEU A 79 0.61 6.27 -8.05
N ALA A 80 0.64 7.59 -7.87
CA ALA A 80 1.64 8.27 -7.06
C ALA A 80 1.04 8.60 -5.69
N LEU A 81 1.71 8.19 -4.62
CA LEU A 81 1.31 8.55 -3.26
C LEU A 81 1.87 9.93 -2.89
N PRO A 82 1.08 10.78 -2.19
CA PRO A 82 1.56 12.07 -1.73
C PRO A 82 2.66 11.91 -0.66
N ASP A 83 3.43 12.99 -0.43
CA ASP A 83 4.37 13.02 0.70
C ASP A 83 3.59 13.08 2.02
N GLY A 84 4.04 12.34 3.04
CA GLY A 84 3.38 12.27 4.35
C GLY A 84 3.02 10.84 4.74
N HIS A 85 2.09 10.69 5.68
CA HIS A 85 1.67 9.38 6.16
C HIS A 85 0.67 8.75 5.20
N VAL A 86 0.86 7.49 4.84
CA VAL A 86 -0.04 6.78 3.92
C VAL A 86 -0.48 5.47 4.54
N CYS A 87 -1.79 5.24 4.56
CA CYS A 87 -2.36 3.97 4.98
C CYS A 87 -3.30 3.50 3.90
N ILE A 88 -2.98 2.37 3.28
CA ILE A 88 -3.78 1.75 2.24
C ILE A 88 -4.18 0.36 2.71
N THR A 89 -5.48 0.14 2.82
CA THR A 89 -6.04 -1.12 3.30
C THR A 89 -7.07 -1.64 2.30
N GLY A 90 -7.21 -2.95 2.20
CA GLY A 90 -8.25 -3.61 1.42
C GLY A 90 -9.11 -4.54 2.27
N ALA A 91 -10.10 -5.17 1.63
CA ALA A 91 -10.97 -6.16 2.25
C ALA A 91 -10.37 -7.58 2.27
N GLY A 92 -9.19 -7.76 1.69
CA GLY A 92 -8.45 -9.01 1.57
C GLY A 92 -7.81 -9.18 0.19
N PRO A 93 -6.67 -9.87 0.06
CA PRO A 93 -5.93 -9.99 -1.19
C PRO A 93 -6.72 -10.67 -2.32
N ARG A 94 -7.69 -11.53 -1.99
CA ARG A 94 -8.57 -12.17 -2.99
C ARG A 94 -9.83 -11.36 -3.32
N LYS A 95 -10.08 -10.26 -2.60
CA LYS A 95 -11.31 -9.46 -2.68
C LYS A 95 -11.06 -8.09 -3.26
N SER A 96 -9.98 -7.44 -2.86
CA SER A 96 -9.56 -6.13 -3.36
C SER A 96 -8.38 -6.34 -4.31
N ARG A 97 -8.66 -6.39 -5.61
CA ARG A 97 -7.65 -6.67 -6.64
C ARG A 97 -7.43 -5.45 -7.52
N LEU A 98 -6.19 -5.01 -7.65
CA LEU A 98 -5.80 -3.98 -8.61
C LEU A 98 -5.39 -4.67 -9.91
N LEU A 99 -6.21 -4.53 -10.96
CA LEU A 99 -5.94 -5.10 -12.28
C LEU A 99 -5.10 -4.13 -13.11
N VAL A 100 -3.85 -4.48 -13.31
CA VAL A 100 -2.83 -3.58 -13.87
C VAL A 100 -2.76 -3.74 -15.38
N ASN A 101 -3.25 -2.72 -16.08
CA ASN A 101 -3.32 -2.64 -17.53
C ASN A 101 -2.42 -1.50 -18.05
N HIS A 102 -1.17 -1.46 -17.58
CA HIS A 102 -0.16 -0.49 -17.99
C HIS A 102 1.26 -1.03 -17.77
N THR A 103 2.27 -0.32 -18.30
CA THR A 103 3.68 -0.72 -18.27
C THR A 103 4.54 0.02 -17.25
N SER A 104 3.99 1.00 -16.52
CA SER A 104 4.69 1.66 -15.41
C SER A 104 4.55 0.91 -14.08
N THR A 105 5.21 1.42 -13.03
CA THR A 105 5.02 0.96 -11.65
C THR A 105 3.59 1.27 -11.20
N VAL A 106 2.95 0.36 -10.47
CA VAL A 106 1.55 0.51 -10.05
C VAL A 106 1.42 1.52 -8.94
N ILE A 107 2.10 1.30 -7.81
CA ILE A 107 2.12 2.27 -6.71
C ILE A 107 3.56 2.71 -6.49
N SER A 108 3.78 4.02 -6.64
CA SER A 108 5.05 4.67 -6.33
C SER A 108 4.88 5.57 -5.12
N TYR A 109 5.71 5.35 -4.11
CA TYR A 109 5.74 6.16 -2.91
C TYR A 109 7.14 6.69 -2.66
N THR A 110 7.27 8.01 -2.74
CA THR A 110 8.49 8.73 -2.40
C THR A 110 8.13 9.79 -1.38
N SER A 111 8.73 9.72 -0.19
CA SER A 111 8.47 10.68 0.89
C SER A 111 9.75 11.27 1.43
N THR A 112 9.75 12.59 1.62
CA THR A 112 10.83 13.33 2.28
C THR A 112 10.53 13.62 3.74
N HIS A 113 9.30 13.36 4.18
CA HIS A 113 8.80 13.64 5.54
C HIS A 113 9.69 13.02 6.64
N ARG A 114 9.84 13.65 7.82
CA ARG A 114 10.75 13.13 8.86
C ARG A 114 10.20 11.95 9.67
N ARG A 115 8.88 11.72 9.59
CA ARG A 115 8.20 10.53 10.12
C ARG A 115 7.52 9.86 8.95
N ARG A 116 8.10 8.75 8.48
CA ARG A 116 7.69 8.07 7.25
C ARG A 116 7.00 6.78 7.65
N GLN A 117 5.68 6.81 7.75
CA GLN A 117 4.89 5.61 7.96
C GLN A 117 4.09 5.33 6.71
N ALA A 118 4.26 4.12 6.18
CA ALA A 118 3.41 3.60 5.13
C ALA A 118 2.91 2.22 5.50
N VAL A 119 1.61 2.04 5.33
CA VAL A 119 0.92 0.79 5.63
C VAL A 119 0.21 0.34 4.36
N PHE A 120 0.50 -0.88 3.93
CA PHE A 120 -0.14 -1.55 2.80
C PHE A 120 -0.66 -2.88 3.28
N LYS A 121 -1.99 -3.06 3.33
CA LYS A 121 -2.60 -4.27 3.87
C LYS A 121 -3.77 -4.79 3.07
N ASP A 122 -3.90 -6.12 3.00
CA ASP A 122 -5.14 -6.79 2.62
C ASP A 122 -5.63 -6.49 1.19
N PHE A 123 -4.73 -6.37 0.22
CA PHE A 123 -5.08 -6.21 -1.20
C PHE A 123 -4.10 -6.95 -2.11
N SER A 124 -4.42 -7.06 -3.40
CA SER A 124 -3.54 -7.68 -4.37
C SER A 124 -3.30 -6.83 -5.61
N PHE A 125 -2.13 -7.04 -6.20
CA PHE A 125 -1.78 -6.55 -7.52
C PHE A 125 -1.82 -7.69 -8.51
N VAL A 126 -2.51 -7.48 -9.63
CA VAL A 126 -2.69 -8.50 -10.67
C VAL A 126 -2.30 -7.89 -12.01
N ALA A 127 -1.17 -8.30 -12.57
CA ALA A 127 -0.80 -7.89 -13.92
C ALA A 127 -1.69 -8.60 -14.95
N VAL A 128 -2.38 -7.83 -15.80
CA VAL A 128 -3.19 -8.35 -16.91
C VAL A 128 -2.51 -8.13 -18.28
N ASN A 129 -1.46 -7.31 -18.33
CA ASN A 129 -0.67 -7.06 -19.53
C ASN A 129 0.79 -7.48 -19.37
N ALA A 130 1.46 -7.73 -20.50
CA ALA A 130 2.90 -7.88 -20.55
C ALA A 130 3.58 -6.51 -20.35
N GLY A 131 4.36 -6.35 -19.29
CA GLY A 131 5.30 -5.24 -19.16
C GLY A 131 5.09 -4.26 -18.00
N SER A 132 4.19 -4.53 -17.04
CA SER A 132 4.12 -3.74 -15.80
C SER A 132 5.46 -3.85 -15.05
N THR A 133 6.07 -2.76 -14.59
CA THR A 133 7.43 -2.84 -14.01
C THR A 133 7.45 -3.45 -12.62
N LEU A 134 6.95 -2.71 -11.63
CA LEU A 134 6.92 -3.08 -10.20
C LEU A 134 5.49 -2.95 -9.68
N ALA A 135 5.10 -3.83 -8.78
CA ALA A 135 3.81 -3.72 -8.08
C ALA A 135 3.85 -2.58 -7.06
N LEU A 136 4.94 -2.50 -6.29
CA LEU A 136 5.14 -1.47 -5.29
C LEU A 136 6.59 -0.99 -5.33
N ASN A 137 6.79 0.32 -5.47
CA ASN A 137 8.09 0.97 -5.34
C ASN A 137 8.04 1.99 -4.21
N VAL A 138 8.71 1.69 -3.11
CA VAL A 138 8.83 2.58 -1.95
C VAL A 138 10.27 3.09 -1.88
N VAL A 139 10.45 4.40 -2.02
CA VAL A 139 11.77 5.02 -2.01
C VAL A 139 11.79 6.14 -0.99
N PHE A 140 12.64 6.00 0.02
CA PHE A 140 12.86 7.07 0.99
C PHE A 140 14.24 7.70 0.75
N PRO A 141 14.32 8.94 0.27
CA PRO A 141 15.60 9.62 0.11
C PRO A 141 16.33 9.73 1.45
N VAL A 142 17.62 9.39 1.48
CA VAL A 142 18.44 9.47 2.70
C VAL A 142 18.62 10.94 3.08
N THR A 143 18.04 11.36 4.20
CA THR A 143 18.19 12.70 4.77
C THR A 143 18.80 12.60 6.16
N THR A 144 20.07 12.20 6.24
CA THR A 144 20.94 12.33 7.44
C THR A 144 20.24 12.20 8.81
N GLY A 145 20.17 10.99 9.36
CA GLY A 145 19.64 10.79 10.72
C GLY A 145 18.86 9.49 10.83
N LEU A 146 18.67 9.01 12.06
CA LEU A 146 17.85 7.84 12.40
C LEU A 146 16.36 8.16 12.15
N ASP A 147 15.99 8.39 10.89
CA ASP A 147 14.61 8.58 10.49
C ASP A 147 13.84 7.33 10.92
N GLN A 148 12.80 7.54 11.74
CA GLN A 148 11.85 6.49 12.10
C GLN A 148 11.01 6.20 10.87
N ILE A 149 11.54 5.31 10.03
CA ILE A 149 10.83 4.76 8.90
C ILE A 149 10.12 3.52 9.41
N GLN A 150 8.85 3.37 9.04
CA GLN A 150 8.10 2.17 9.33
C GLN A 150 7.23 1.88 8.11
N LEU A 151 7.70 0.94 7.29
CA LEU A 151 6.90 0.35 6.23
C LEU A 151 6.29 -0.95 6.76
N ILE A 152 4.97 -1.06 6.66
CA ILE A 152 4.25 -2.29 6.94
C ILE A 152 3.62 -2.76 5.65
N VAL A 153 4.06 -3.91 5.15
CA VAL A 153 3.41 -4.63 4.05
C VAL A 153 2.91 -5.95 4.63
N GLU A 154 1.59 -6.07 4.80
CA GLU A 154 0.99 -7.27 5.39
C GLU A 154 -0.12 -7.83 4.50
N ASN A 155 -0.11 -9.14 4.26
CA ASN A 155 -1.17 -9.83 3.52
C ASN A 155 -1.43 -9.21 2.12
N VAL A 156 -0.36 -8.77 1.47
CA VAL A 156 -0.38 -8.26 0.09
C VAL A 156 0.07 -9.36 -0.85
N SER A 157 -0.67 -9.58 -1.95
CA SER A 157 -0.25 -10.52 -2.98
C SER A 157 0.07 -9.86 -4.31
N VAL A 158 1.10 -10.36 -4.99
CA VAL A 158 1.48 -9.94 -6.34
C VAL A 158 1.31 -11.15 -7.26
N SER A 159 0.42 -11.05 -8.23
CA SER A 159 0.12 -12.15 -9.15
C SER A 159 0.00 -11.67 -10.59
N ILE A 160 -0.19 -12.62 -11.50
CA ILE A 160 -0.48 -12.36 -12.92
C ILE A 160 -1.78 -13.06 -13.33
N GLU A 161 -2.46 -12.53 -14.33
CA GLU A 161 -3.44 -13.26 -15.14
C GLU A 161 -2.81 -13.66 -16.49
N SER A 162 -3.55 -14.39 -17.33
CA SER A 162 -3.03 -14.92 -18.60
C SER A 162 -2.44 -13.82 -19.49
N GLY A 163 -1.13 -13.86 -19.75
CA GLY A 163 -0.41 -12.84 -20.53
C GLY A 163 0.18 -11.69 -19.70
N GLY A 164 -0.08 -11.65 -18.40
CA GLY A 164 0.52 -10.70 -17.45
C GLY A 164 2.00 -11.00 -17.20
N VAL A 165 2.84 -9.97 -17.22
CA VAL A 165 4.25 -10.07 -16.85
C VAL A 165 4.64 -8.85 -16.04
N TRP A 166 5.24 -9.08 -14.88
CA TRP A 166 5.97 -8.02 -14.20
C TRP A 166 7.41 -7.98 -14.75
N ALA A 167 7.89 -6.80 -15.10
CA ALA A 167 9.12 -6.55 -15.87
C ALA A 167 10.33 -6.18 -15.01
N GLN A 168 10.12 -5.75 -13.77
CA GLN A 168 11.20 -5.39 -12.84
C GLN A 168 11.09 -6.07 -11.45
N GLY A 169 9.94 -6.68 -11.11
CA GLY A 169 9.77 -7.48 -9.90
C GLY A 169 8.46 -7.21 -9.17
N GLY A 170 8.38 -7.64 -7.91
CA GLY A 170 7.21 -7.43 -7.06
C GLY A 170 7.31 -6.12 -6.28
N ILE A 171 8.04 -6.14 -5.17
CA ILE A 171 8.18 -5.03 -4.24
C ILE A 171 9.62 -4.57 -4.20
N ARG A 172 9.86 -3.29 -4.49
CA ARG A 172 11.16 -2.64 -4.29
C ARG A 172 11.04 -1.63 -3.16
N CYS A 173 11.96 -1.71 -2.22
CA CYS A 173 12.07 -0.75 -1.12
C CYS A 173 13.50 -0.23 -1.05
N GLU A 174 13.66 1.08 -0.86
CA GLU A 174 14.96 1.71 -0.72
C GLU A 174 15.03 2.54 0.56
N ASN A 175 16.10 2.35 1.34
CA ASN A 175 16.35 3.01 2.62
C ASN A 175 15.23 2.83 3.65
N VAL A 176 14.71 1.60 3.80
CA VAL A 176 13.65 1.29 4.78
C VAL A 176 14.22 0.78 6.11
N THR A 177 13.92 1.45 7.20
CA THR A 177 14.28 0.97 8.55
C THR A 177 13.05 0.47 9.31
N ASN A 178 13.22 -0.32 10.38
CA ASN A 178 12.16 -0.79 11.29
C ASN A 178 10.88 -1.31 10.60
N SER A 179 11.03 -1.96 9.45
CA SER A 179 9.91 -2.30 8.57
C SER A 179 9.49 -3.76 8.71
N ILE A 180 8.21 -4.05 8.46
CA ILE A 180 7.63 -5.37 8.60
C ILE A 180 7.02 -5.76 7.26
N PHE A 181 7.51 -6.88 6.71
CA PHE A 181 6.93 -7.54 5.56
C PHE A 181 6.41 -8.90 6.02
N SER A 182 5.10 -9.10 6.01
CA SER A 182 4.50 -10.32 6.50
C SER A 182 3.39 -10.86 5.60
N LYS A 183 3.32 -12.18 5.50
CA LYS A 183 2.25 -12.89 4.77
C LYS A 183 2.09 -12.45 3.31
N PHE A 184 3.14 -11.95 2.68
CA PHE A 184 3.04 -11.61 1.27
C PHE A 184 3.15 -12.87 0.42
N VAL A 185 2.38 -12.92 -0.64
CA VAL A 185 2.36 -14.05 -1.59
C VAL A 185 2.62 -13.51 -2.97
N MET A 186 3.70 -13.97 -3.59
CA MET A 186 4.02 -13.57 -4.95
C MET A 186 4.04 -14.80 -5.86
N THR A 187 3.21 -14.78 -6.91
CA THR A 187 3.05 -15.88 -7.87
C THR A 187 3.04 -15.41 -9.33
N GLY A 188 3.54 -16.21 -10.28
CA GLY A 188 3.43 -15.89 -11.71
C GLY A 188 4.70 -16.10 -12.53
N THR A 189 4.67 -15.60 -13.77
CA THR A 189 5.78 -15.56 -14.74
C THR A 189 6.37 -14.16 -14.78
N TYR A 190 7.68 -14.08 -14.66
CA TYR A 190 8.47 -12.85 -14.55
C TYR A 190 9.60 -12.91 -15.58
N ALA A 191 10.10 -11.77 -16.05
CA ALA A 191 11.29 -11.79 -16.91
C ALA A 191 12.50 -12.31 -16.10
N THR A 192 13.49 -12.87 -16.79
CA THR A 192 14.55 -13.73 -16.26
C THR A 192 15.52 -13.10 -15.24
N THR A 193 15.34 -11.82 -14.85
CA THR A 193 16.31 -11.04 -14.07
C THR A 193 15.74 -10.36 -12.80
N GLN A 194 14.63 -10.83 -12.23
CA GLN A 194 13.86 -10.05 -11.25
C GLN A 194 13.82 -10.61 -9.82
N TYR A 195 13.52 -9.72 -8.88
CA TYR A 195 13.38 -10.00 -7.45
C TYR A 195 11.90 -9.97 -7.05
N GLY A 196 11.48 -10.91 -6.19
CA GLY A 196 10.15 -10.83 -5.57
C GLY A 196 10.07 -9.62 -4.64
N ILE A 197 11.02 -9.53 -3.71
CA ILE A 197 11.27 -8.36 -2.88
C ILE A 197 12.73 -7.93 -3.04
N SER A 198 12.97 -6.63 -3.24
CA SER A 198 14.30 -6.01 -3.26
C SER A 198 14.38 -4.97 -2.15
N LEU A 199 15.38 -5.09 -1.28
CA LEU A 199 15.69 -4.12 -0.23
C LEU A 199 17.04 -3.47 -0.57
N GLU A 200 17.03 -2.20 -0.95
CA GLU A 200 18.19 -1.48 -1.47
C GLU A 200 18.60 -0.31 -0.56
N GLY A 201 19.87 0.10 -0.62
CA GLY A 201 20.40 1.18 0.21
C GLY A 201 20.44 0.83 1.70
N GLN A 202 20.06 1.78 2.56
CA GLN A 202 20.13 1.65 4.03
C GLN A 202 18.88 0.94 4.60
N CYS A 203 18.75 -0.35 4.32
CA CYS A 203 17.67 -1.15 4.90
C CYS A 203 18.09 -1.80 6.23
N LEU A 204 17.51 -1.37 7.37
CA LEU A 204 17.95 -1.80 8.71
C LEU A 204 16.77 -2.26 9.59
N ASN A 205 17.01 -3.24 10.47
CA ASN A 205 16.01 -3.72 11.44
C ASN A 205 14.64 -4.07 10.81
N SER A 206 14.65 -4.67 9.62
CA SER A 206 13.44 -5.06 8.92
C SER A 206 13.19 -6.56 9.06
N THR A 207 11.93 -6.95 9.26
CA THR A 207 11.53 -8.35 9.42
C THR A 207 10.72 -8.81 8.23
N ILE A 208 11.15 -9.92 7.62
CA ILE A 208 10.37 -10.65 6.61
C ILE A 208 9.89 -11.96 7.23
N SER A 209 8.58 -12.22 7.25
CA SER A 209 8.03 -13.43 7.86
C SER A 209 6.81 -13.98 7.12
N GLN A 210 6.59 -15.30 7.23
CA GLN A 210 5.40 -16.00 6.73
C GLN A 210 5.09 -15.75 5.24
N SER A 211 6.10 -15.44 4.44
CA SER A 211 5.92 -14.98 3.06
C SER A 211 6.36 -16.05 2.07
N ARG A 212 5.68 -16.10 0.92
CA ARG A 212 5.96 -17.05 -0.16
C ARG A 212 6.21 -16.29 -1.45
N SER A 213 7.32 -16.60 -2.10
CA SER A 213 7.62 -16.12 -3.44
C SER A 213 7.94 -17.32 -4.32
N THR A 214 7.27 -17.46 -5.46
CA THR A 214 7.74 -18.37 -6.53
C THR A 214 8.81 -17.71 -7.41
N PHE A 215 9.22 -16.48 -7.07
CA PHE A 215 10.25 -15.72 -7.75
C PHE A 215 11.58 -16.02 -7.07
N CYS A 216 12.54 -16.57 -7.81
CA CYS A 216 13.82 -16.95 -7.25
C CYS A 216 14.95 -16.07 -7.80
N LYS A 217 15.11 -14.90 -7.17
CA LYS A 217 16.41 -14.33 -6.81
C LYS A 217 16.16 -13.50 -5.53
N MET A 218 16.85 -13.81 -4.44
CA MET A 218 16.97 -12.91 -3.30
C MET A 218 18.27 -12.13 -3.52
N ALA A 219 18.20 -10.80 -3.56
CA ALA A 219 19.38 -9.95 -3.51
C ALA A 219 19.94 -9.94 -2.09
#